data_AF-I0JL37-F1
#
_entry.id   AF-I0JL37-F1
#
_cell.length_a   1.000
_cell.length_b   1.000
_cell.length_c   1.000
_cell.angle_alpha   90.00
_cell.angle_beta   90.00
_cell.angle_gamma   90.00
#
_symmetry.space_group_name_H-M   'P 1'
#
loop_
_entity.id
_entity.type
_entity.pdbx_description
1 polymer ?
#
loop_
_entity_poly.entity_id
_entity_poly.type
_entity_poly.pdbx_seq_one_letter_code
_entity_poly.pdbx_strand_id
1 'polypeptide(L)' 'MGMGYVLLTGVILLAISLITIKKFKTETSLQKILHLSALLIGVVLIILSTIGIIGYGQDILNY' A
#
# COMPACT_ATOMS: atom_id res chain seq x y z
N MET A 1 1.74 1.99 -18.68
CA MET A 1 1.88 2.80 -17.45
C MET A 1 2.54 1.94 -16.39
N GLY A 2 3.72 2.34 -15.91
CA GLY A 2 4.73 1.44 -15.33
C GLY A 2 4.48 1.00 -13.88
N MET A 3 4.92 -0.22 -13.55
CA MET A 3 4.84 -0.82 -12.21
C MET A 3 5.43 0.04 -11.09
N GLY A 4 6.41 0.90 -11.41
CA GLY A 4 6.98 1.86 -10.46
C GLY A 4 5.95 2.83 -9.86
N TYR A 5 4.94 3.23 -10.63
CA TYR A 5 3.86 4.10 -10.12
C TYR A 5 2.95 3.37 -9.14
N VAL A 6 2.70 2.07 -9.34
CA VAL A 6 1.87 1.25 -8.45
C VAL A 6 2.57 1.08 -7.10
N LEU A 7 3.88 0.84 -7.11
CA LEU A 7 4.72 0.76 -5.92
C LEU A 7 4.76 2.08 -5.15
N LEU A 8 5.06 3.18 -5.84
CA LEU A 8 5.09 4.52 -5.23
C LEU A 8 3.73 4.88 -4.63
N THR A 9 2.64 4.58 -5.33
CA THR A 9 1.28 4.83 -4.84
C THR A 9 0.99 3.99 -3.59
N GLY A 10 1.33 2.70 -3.58
CA GLY A 10 1.14 1.83 -2.41
C GLY A 10 1.94 2.29 -1.18
N VAL A 11 3.19 2.67 -1.37
CA VAL A 11 4.06 3.18 -0.29
C VAL A 11 3.55 4.51 0.27
N ILE A 12 3.15 5.45 -0.60
CA ILE A 12 2.59 6.74 -0.19
C ILE A 12 1.27 6.53 0.57
N LEU A 13 0.40 5.64 0.09
CA LEU A 13 -0.88 5.35 0.74
C LEU A 13 -0.68 4.75 2.14
N LEU A 14 0.30 3.87 2.30
CA LEU A 14 0.68 3.32 3.61
C LEU A 14 1.28 4.37 4.54
N ALA A 15 2.18 5.21 4.03
CA ALA A 15 2.78 6.29 4.82
C ALA A 15 1.71 7.28 5.31
N ILE A 16 0.79 7.69 4.44
CA ILE A 16 -0.34 8.54 4.80
C ILE A 16 -1.19 7.86 5.86
N SER A 17 -1.58 6.59 5.63
CA SER A 17 -2.40 5.82 6.57
C SER A 17 -1.75 5.70 7.97
N LEU A 18 -0.44 5.49 8.03
CA LEU A 18 0.35 5.43 9.27
C LEU A 18 0.44 6.79 9.97
N ILE A 19 0.62 7.89 9.23
CA ILE A 19 0.67 9.24 9.80
C ILE A 19 -0.69 9.60 10.41
N THR A 20 -1.79 9.28 9.72
CA THR A 20 -3.14 9.54 10.20
C THR A 20 -3.56 8.64 11.37
N ILE A 21 -2.94 7.47 11.55
CA ILE A 21 -3.20 6.59 12.70
C ILE A 21 -2.87 7.26 14.05
N LYS A 22 -2.04 8.30 14.07
CA LYS A 22 -1.82 9.10 15.31
C LYS A 22 -3.06 9.90 15.71
N LYS A 23 -3.94 10.26 14.76
CA LYS A 23 -5.22 10.95 15.01
C LYS A 23 -6.36 9.99 15.36
N PHE A 24 -6.15 8.68 15.22
CA PHE A 24 -7.16 7.64 15.47
C PHE A 24 -7.78 7.68 16.86
N LYS A 25 -7.09 8.22 17.87
CA LYS A 25 -7.62 8.36 19.24
C LYS A 25 -8.72 9.43 19.37
N THR A 26 -8.72 10.42 18.49
CA THR A 26 -9.70 11.53 18.46
C THR A 26 -10.76 11.37 17.37
N GLU A 27 -10.68 10.30 16.58
CA GLU A 27 -11.54 10.08 15.42
C GLU A 27 -12.88 9.43 15.77
N THR A 28 -13.91 9.87 15.04
CA THR A 28 -15.24 9.25 15.07
C THR A 28 -15.18 7.83 14.48
N SER A 29 -16.11 6.95 14.87
CA SER A 29 -16.13 5.55 14.43
C SER A 29 -16.13 5.39 12.90
N LEU A 30 -16.73 6.32 12.16
CA LEU A 30 -16.71 6.35 10.69
C LEU A 30 -15.32 6.66 10.12
N GLN A 31 -14.60 7.63 10.69
CA GLN A 31 -13.24 7.98 10.28
C GLN A 31 -12.27 6.82 10.54
N LYS A 32 -12.43 6.12 11.67
CA LYS A 32 -11.65 4.91 11.97
C LYS A 32 -11.84 3.82 10.93
N ILE A 33 -13.09 3.58 10.50
CA ILE A 33 -13.39 2.58 9.46
C ILE A 33 -12.74 2.96 8.13
N LEU A 34 -12.83 4.23 7.73
CA LEU A 34 -12.21 4.73 6.51
C LEU A 34 -10.67 4.65 6.55
N HIS A 35 -10.06 4.97 7.69
CA HIS A 35 -8.62 4.84 7.83
C HIS A 35 -8.17 3.38 7.83
N LEU A 36 -8.93 2.49 8.47
CA LEU A 36 -8.61 1.07 8.48
C LEU A 36 -8.74 0.47 7.07
N SER A 37 -9.78 0.84 6.31
CA SER A 37 -9.95 0.36 4.93
C SER A 37 -8.86 0.92 4.01
N ALA A 38 -8.47 2.20 4.15
CA ALA A 38 -7.36 2.79 3.41
C ALA A 38 -6.02 2.10 3.71
N LEU A 39 -5.77 1.78 4.99
CA LEU A 39 -4.58 1.02 5.40
C LEU A 39 -4.57 -0.37 4.74
N LEU A 40 -5.71 -1.06 4.75
CA LEU A 40 -5.87 -2.40 4.19
C LEU A 40 -5.64 -2.40 2.67
N ILE A 41 -6.16 -1.40 1.96
CA ILE A 41 -5.90 -1.19 0.53
C ILE A 41 -4.41 -0.95 0.27
N GLY A 42 -3.75 -0.14 1.10
CA GLY A 42 -2.30 0.11 0.99
C GLY A 42 -1.46 -1.16 1.14
N VAL A 43 -1.82 -2.02 2.09
CA VAL A 43 -1.18 -3.33 2.28
C VAL A 43 -1.38 -4.22 1.05
N VAL A 44 -2.60 -4.32 0.53
CA VAL A 44 -2.89 -5.12 -0.68
C VAL A 44 -2.08 -4.64 -1.87
N LEU A 45 -1.98 -3.33 -2.09
CA LEU A 45 -1.18 -2.74 -3.17
C LEU A 45 0.31 -3.10 -3.04
N ILE A 46 0.87 -3.10 -1.82
CA ILE A 46 2.27 -3.52 -1.61
C ILE A 46 2.45 -5.01 -1.92
N ILE A 47 1.53 -5.87 -1.47
CA ILE A 47 1.62 -7.32 -1.73
C ILE A 47 1.61 -7.60 -3.23
N LEU A 48 0.64 -7.04 -3.96
CA LEU A 48 0.54 -7.21 -5.42
C LEU A 48 1.79 -6.70 -6.13
N SER A 49 2.33 -5.57 -5.67
CA SER A 49 3.54 -5.03 -6.27
C SER A 49 4.79 -5.86 -5.97
N THR A 50 4.86 -6.46 -4.77
CA THR A 50 5.94 -7.38 -4.38
C THR A 50 5.92 -8.63 -5.25
N ILE A 51 4.75 -9.22 -5.46
CA ILE A 51 4.56 -10.36 -6.37
C ILE A 51 4.99 -9.98 -7.79
N GLY A 52 4.61 -8.79 -8.26
CA GLY A 52 5.04 -8.27 -9.56
C GLY A 52 6.56 -8.16 -9.68
N ILE A 53 7.25 -7.56 -8.69
CA ILE A 53 8.72 -7.45 -8.70
C ILE A 53 9.38 -8.83 -8.71
N ILE A 54 8.90 -9.77 -7.89
CA ILE A 54 9.47 -11.12 -7.81
C ILE A 54 9.30 -11.84 -9.15
N GLY A 55 8.11 -11.74 -9.77
CA GLY A 55 7.86 -12.31 -11.10
C GLY A 55 8.81 -11.74 -12.16
N TYR A 56 8.92 -10.41 -12.25
CA TYR A 56 9.87 -9.77 -13.17
C TYR A 56 11.33 -10.12 -12.88
N GLY A 57 11.71 -10.26 -11.61
CA GLY A 57 13.06 -10.67 -11.21
C GLY A 57 13.37 -12.11 -11.61
N GLN A 58 12.40 -13.01 -11.52
CA GLN A 58 12.52 -14.39 -12.01
C GLN A 58 12.63 -14.44 -13.53
N ASP A 59 11.85 -13.65 -14.27
CA ASP A 59 11.97 -13.57 -15.73
C ASP A 59 13.36 -13.10 -16.18
N ILE A 60 13.98 -12.15 -15.47
CA ILE A 60 15.34 -11.67 -15.76
C ILE A 60 16.39 -12.75 -15.48
N LEU A 61 16.22 -13.57 -14.43
CA LEU A 61 17.16 -14.62 -14.06
C LEU A 61 17.11 -15.85 -14.99
N ASN A 62 15.99 -16.04 -15.70
CA ASN A 62 15.78 -17.16 -16.63
C ASN A 62 16.20 -16.83 -18.08
N TYR A 63 16.75 -15.63 -18.32
CA TYR A 63 17.27 -15.18 -19.61
C TYR A 63 18.81 -15.15 -19.59
#